data_AF-A0A849FLA4-F1
#
_entry.id   AF-A0A849FLA4-F1
#
_cell.length_a   1.000
_cell.length_b   1.000
_cell.length_c   1.000
_cell.angle_alpha   90.00
_cell.angle_beta   90.00
_cell.angle_gamma   90.00
#
_symmetry.space_group_name_H-M   'P 1'
#
loop_
_entity.id
_entity.type
_entity.pdbx_description
1 polymer ?
#
loop_
_entity_poly.entity_id
_entity_poly.type
_entity_poly.pdbx_seq_one_letter_code
_entity_poly.pdbx_strand_id
1 'polypeptide(L)' 'MPLYLDRHTLSEEITAEKVAQLHKEDLRVEQKFGCRGLTYWFDDQGKTAFCLVEAPDKEAIKEMHNHA' A
#
# COMPACT_ATOMS: atom_id res chain seq x y z
N MET A 1 6.80 -2.10 15.87
CA MET A 1 5.32 -2.19 15.72
C MET A 1 4.99 -3.50 15.00
N PRO A 2 3.72 -3.97 14.96
CA PRO A 2 3.37 -5.14 14.15
C PRO A 2 3.57 -4.91 12.65
N LEU A 3 3.74 -6.01 11.93
CA LEU A 3 3.80 -6.04 10.46
C LEU A 3 2.48 -6.52 9.88
N TYR A 4 2.00 -5.83 8.86
CA TYR A 4 0.78 -6.14 8.13
C TYR A 4 1.11 -6.35 6.66
N LEU A 5 0.45 -7.35 6.07
CA LEU A 5 0.43 -7.55 4.63
C LEU A 5 -0.96 -7.14 4.12
N ASP A 6 -1.02 -6.02 3.42
CA ASP A 6 -2.25 -5.54 2.80
C ASP A 6 -2.34 -6.03 1.36
N ARG A 7 -3.52 -6.50 0.94
CA ARG A 7 -3.76 -7.11 -0.38
C ARG A 7 -4.85 -6.36 -1.12
N HIS A 8 -4.51 -5.90 -2.31
CA HIS A 8 -5.37 -5.12 -3.19
C HIS A 8 -5.70 -5.93 -4.43
N THR A 9 -6.99 -6.13 -4.71
CA THR A 9 -7.45 -6.64 -6.00
C THR A 9 -7.71 -5.45 -6.91
N LEU A 10 -7.03 -5.41 -8.05
CA LEU A 10 -6.97 -4.26 -8.94
C LEU A 10 -7.78 -4.51 -10.22
N SER A 11 -8.15 -3.43 -10.92
CA SER A 11 -8.77 -3.55 -12.24
C SER A 11 -7.73 -3.96 -13.30
N GLU A 12 -8.22 -4.52 -14.42
CA GLU A 12 -7.38 -4.94 -15.55
C GLU A 12 -6.54 -3.80 -16.15
N GLU A 13 -7.02 -2.57 -16.02
CA GLU A 13 -6.39 -1.37 -16.59
C GLU A 13 -5.20 -0.85 -15.75
N ILE A 14 -5.02 -1.35 -14.51
CA ILE A 14 -3.90 -0.94 -13.67
C ILE A 14 -2.60 -1.53 -14.20
N THR A 15 -1.61 -0.65 -14.34
CA THR A 15 -0.23 -0.97 -14.73
C THR A 15 0.70 -0.99 -13.51
N ALA A 16 1.84 -1.67 -13.64
CA ALA A 16 2.89 -1.66 -12.63
C ALA A 16 3.38 -0.24 -12.28
N GLU A 17 3.45 0.64 -13.28
CA GLU A 17 3.81 2.05 -13.11
C GLU A 17 2.79 2.80 -12.25
N LYS A 18 1.50 2.54 -12.46
CA LYS A 18 0.44 3.16 -11.67
C LYS A 18 0.48 2.67 -10.22
N VAL A 19 0.71 1.38 -9.97
CA VAL A 19 0.89 0.85 -8.61
C VAL A 19 2.11 1.48 -7.93
N ALA A 20 3.23 1.60 -8.65
CA ALA A 20 4.43 2.25 -8.13
C ALA A 20 4.19 3.73 -7.78
N GLN A 21 3.37 4.43 -8.57
CA GLN A 21 2.98 5.80 -8.27
C GLN A 21 2.12 5.88 -7.01
N LEU A 22 1.08 5.05 -6.89
CA LEU A 22 0.20 5.02 -5.72
C LEU A 22 0.99 4.72 -4.44
N HIS A 23 1.89 3.74 -4.48
CA HIS A 23 2.75 3.44 -3.33
C HIS A 23 3.62 4.64 -2.94
N LYS A 24 4.10 5.44 -3.90
CA LYS A 24 4.83 6.67 -3.59
C LYS A 24 3.96 7.73 -2.91
N GLU A 25 2.68 7.83 -3.25
CA GLU A 25 1.74 8.72 -2.56
C GLU A 25 1.56 8.28 -1.10
N ASP A 26 1.41 6.97 -0.84
CA ASP A 26 1.32 6.42 0.51
C ASP A 26 2.55 6.82 1.35
N LEU A 27 3.76 6.63 0.82
CA LEU A 27 5.02 6.96 1.50
C LEU A 27 5.14 8.45 1.83
N ARG A 28 4.45 9.35 1.10
CA ARG A 28 4.48 10.79 1.41
C ARG A 28 3.66 11.14 2.65
N VAL A 29 2.67 10.32 3.00
CA VAL A 29 1.74 10.59 4.10
C VAL A 29 1.89 9.61 5.27
N GLU A 30 2.61 8.49 5.10
CA GLU A 30 2.74 7.40 6.07
C GLU A 30 3.04 7.85 7.50
N GLN A 31 3.93 8.84 7.66
CA GLN A 31 4.35 9.33 8.97
C GLN A 31 3.21 9.99 9.75
N LYS A 32 2.23 10.59 9.05
CA LYS A 32 1.05 11.20 9.69
C LYS A 32 0.17 10.17 10.40
N PHE A 33 0.22 8.92 9.96
CA PHE A 33 -0.58 7.81 10.47
C PHE A 33 0.25 6.85 11.33
N GLY A 34 1.52 7.16 11.58
CA GLY A 34 2.43 6.25 12.27
C GLY A 34 2.69 4.96 11.49
N CYS A 35 2.52 4.99 10.17
CA CYS A 35 2.79 3.87 9.29
C CYS A 35 4.19 3.99 8.67
N ARG A 36 4.73 2.85 8.26
CA ARG A 36 5.98 2.77 7.50
C ARG A 36 5.85 1.68 6.44
N GLY A 37 5.73 2.08 5.18
CA GLY A 37 5.78 1.21 4.02
C GLY A 37 7.18 0.62 3.87
N LEU A 38 7.29 -0.71 3.90
CA LEU A 38 8.58 -1.40 3.79
C LEU A 38 8.91 -1.76 2.35
N THR A 39 7.93 -2.31 1.65
CA THR A 39 8.04 -2.74 0.26
C THR A 39 6.66 -3.04 -0.29
N TYR A 40 6.56 -3.15 -1.62
CA TYR A 40 5.36 -3.58 -2.32
C TYR A 40 5.70 -4.58 -3.44
N TRP A 41 4.68 -5.31 -3.87
CA TRP A 41 4.72 -6.18 -5.04
C TRP A 41 3.47 -5.99 -5.88
N PHE A 42 3.59 -6.21 -7.19
CA PHE A 42 2.47 -6.24 -8.11
C PHE A 42 2.56 -7.49 -8.98
N ASP A 43 1.52 -8.31 -8.93
CA ASP A 43 1.28 -9.40 -9.86
C ASP A 43 0.40 -8.88 -10.99
N ASP A 44 1.01 -8.64 -12.15
CA ASP A 44 0.33 -8.13 -13.33
C ASP A 44 -0.62 -9.17 -13.96
N GLN A 45 -0.32 -10.47 -13.80
CA GLN A 45 -1.18 -11.53 -14.35
C GLN A 45 -2.41 -11.75 -13.48
N GLY A 46 -2.24 -11.78 -12.16
CA GLY A 46 -3.33 -11.93 -11.20
C GLY A 46 -3.99 -10.62 -10.77
N LYS A 47 -3.58 -9.48 -11.37
CA LYS A 47 -4.04 -8.11 -11.06
C LYS A 47 -4.18 -7.86 -9.55
N THR A 48 -3.12 -8.21 -8.82
CA THR A 48 -3.10 -8.12 -7.36
C THR A 48 -1.85 -7.38 -6.91
N ALA A 49 -2.02 -6.39 -6.03
CA ALA A 49 -0.91 -5.71 -5.36
C ALA A 49 -0.84 -6.09 -3.87
N PHE A 50 0.37 -6.09 -3.34
CA PHE A 50 0.66 -6.38 -1.94
C PHE A 50 1.55 -5.29 -1.37
N CYS A 51 1.19 -4.78 -0.18
CA CYS A 51 2.00 -3.82 0.56
C CYS A 51 2.39 -4.42 1.91
N LEU A 52 3.69 -4.45 2.21
CA LEU A 52 4.18 -4.80 3.55
C LEU A 52 4.40 -3.51 4.33
N VAL A 53 3.65 -3.36 5.43
CA VAL A 53 3.61 -2.12 6.21
C VAL A 53 3.83 -2.43 7.68
N GLU A 54 4.69 -1.65 8.34
CA GLU A 54 4.76 -1.59 9.80
C GLU A 54 3.79 -0.48 10.28
N ALA A 55 2.85 -0.80 11.18
CA ALA A 55 1.80 0.13 11.61
C ALA A 55 1.33 -0.17 13.05
N PRO A 56 0.69 0.79 13.75
CA PRO A 56 0.14 0.56 15.09
C PRO A 56 -1.04 -0.41 15.08
N ASP A 57 -1.91 -0.31 14.07
CA ASP A 57 -3.05 -1.18 13.84
C ASP A 57 -3.45 -1.17 12.35
N LYS A 58 -4.45 -2.00 12.00
CA LYS A 58 -4.96 -2.13 10.63
C LYS A 58 -5.74 -0.90 10.14
N GLU A 59 -6.32 -0.10 11.03
CA GLU A 59 -7.14 1.05 10.65
C GLU A 59 -6.24 2.22 10.24
N ALA A 60 -5.10 2.41 10.91
CA ALA A 60 -4.07 3.38 10.51
C ALA A 60 -3.58 3.16 9.06
N ILE A 61 -3.46 1.90 8.61
CA ILE A 61 -3.10 1.56 7.23
C ILE A 61 -4.19 2.00 6.25
N LYS A 62 -5.46 1.73 6.56
CA LYS A 62 -6.59 2.15 5.72
C LYS A 62 -6.72 3.67 5.64
N GLU A 63 -6.57 4.36 6.77
CA GLU A 63 -6.60 5.82 6.81
C GLU A 63 -5.47 6.43 6.00
N MET A 64 -4.26 5.86 6.07
CA MET A 64 -3.14 6.25 5.22
C MET A 64 -3.48 6.09 3.73
N HIS A 65 -3.94 4.91 3.30
CA HIS A 65 -4.30 4.65 1.91
C HIS A 65 -5.45 5.54 1.39
N ASN A 66 -6.41 5.91 2.24
CA ASN A 66 -7.51 6.81 1.87
C ASN A 66 -7.08 8.28 1.74
N HIS A 67 -5.91 8.66 2.29
CA HIS A 67 -5.42 10.03 2.31
C HIS A 67 -4.31 10.31 1.28
N ALA A 68 -3.78 9.26 0.64
CA ALA A 68 -2.77 9.31 -0.41
C ALA A 68 -3.39 9.63 -1.78
#